data_AF-A0A7L6A706-F1
#
_entry.id   AF-A0A7L6A706-F1
#
_cell.length_a   1.000
_cell.length_b   1.000
_cell.length_c   1.000
_cell.angle_alpha   90.00
_cell.angle_beta   90.00
_cell.angle_gamma   90.00
#
_symmetry.space_group_name_H-M   'P 1'
#
loop_
_entity.id
_entity.type
_entity.pdbx_description
1 polymer ?
#
loop_
_entity_poly.entity_id
_entity_poly.type
_entity_poly.pdbx_seq_one_letter_code
_entity_poly.pdbx_strand_id
1 'polypeptide(L)'
;MSARAAMIALHLLVAGCAVAPAAAPPSAPAAGPSAAAGDDAGPLSALAYYQTLQRMTPVQIARESKALAALPATPNTQVRIAMVLGHPRGQPDLARGLTLLEAVLKSTDPGAVGLHPLARLLADNYGERHKLDGQLDKQGQQLKDSQRKVIELQEKIDDLADIERTLPQRPPATRPAGAAR
;
A
#
# COMPACT_ATOMS: atom_id res chain seq x y z
N MET A 1 15.52 31.93 -23.59
CA MET A 1 15.86 30.49 -23.60
C MET A 1 17.31 30.27 -23.17
N SER A 2 17.66 30.65 -21.92
CA SER A 2 19.05 30.54 -21.43
C SER A 2 19.11 30.17 -19.94
N ALA A 3 18.36 29.13 -19.54
CA ALA A 3 18.37 28.62 -18.17
C ALA A 3 18.33 27.08 -18.14
N ARG A 4 19.04 26.44 -19.07
CA ARG A 4 19.13 24.97 -19.19
C ARG A 4 20.55 24.42 -19.26
N ALA A 5 21.57 25.23 -18.96
CA ALA A 5 22.98 24.86 -19.14
C ALA A 5 23.80 24.75 -17.85
N ALA A 6 23.19 24.92 -16.66
CA ALA A 6 23.93 25.02 -15.39
C ALA A 6 23.57 23.94 -14.35
N MET A 7 23.07 22.78 -14.78
CA MET A 7 22.71 21.65 -13.90
C MET A 7 23.17 20.30 -14.49
N ILE A 8 24.38 20.26 -15.05
CA ILE A 8 25.05 19.01 -15.49
C ILE A 8 26.51 18.97 -14.95
N ALA A 9 26.78 19.60 -13.80
CA ALA A 9 28.14 19.72 -13.26
C ALA A 9 28.23 19.35 -11.77
N LEU A 10 27.58 18.26 -11.35
CA LEU A 10 27.78 17.70 -10.00
C LEU A 10 27.69 16.17 -9.96
N HIS A 11 28.20 15.48 -11.00
CA HIS A 11 28.31 14.01 -11.04
C HIS A 11 29.77 13.58 -11.26
N LEU A 12 30.68 14.08 -10.42
CA LEU A 12 32.00 13.48 -10.29
C LEU A 12 32.47 13.50 -8.84
N LEU A 13 33.07 12.37 -8.45
CA LEU A 13 33.85 12.10 -7.24
C LEU A 13 33.11 11.55 -6.02
N VAL A 14 32.68 10.30 -6.12
CA VAL A 14 33.01 9.31 -5.06
C VAL A 14 33.54 8.05 -5.74
N ALA A 15 34.84 8.07 -6.03
CA ALA A 15 35.64 6.89 -6.36
C ALA A 15 36.65 6.71 -5.23
N GLY A 16 36.50 5.65 -4.44
CA GLY A 16 37.38 5.26 -3.34
C GLY A 16 36.69 4.14 -2.54
N CYS A 17 37.29 2.98 -2.26
CA CYS A 17 38.65 2.50 -2.42
C CYS A 17 38.62 1.06 -2.94
N ALA A 18 39.45 0.77 -3.93
CA ALA A 18 39.80 -0.60 -4.29
C ALA A 18 40.62 -1.22 -3.16
N VAL A 19 40.08 -2.25 -2.53
CA VAL A 19 40.85 -3.15 -1.66
C VAL A 19 41.49 -4.20 -2.57
N ALA A 20 42.81 -4.16 -2.70
CA ALA A 20 43.58 -5.18 -3.38
C ALA A 20 43.73 -6.43 -2.48
N PRO A 21 43.73 -7.65 -3.04
CA PRO A 21 43.83 -8.88 -2.26
C PRO A 21 45.29 -9.26 -2.00
N ALA A 22 45.60 -9.72 -0.79
CA ALA A 22 46.89 -10.35 -0.49
C ALA A 22 46.75 -11.51 0.50
N ALA A 23 47.11 -12.69 -0.01
CA ALA A 23 47.68 -13.87 0.66
C ALA A 23 46.86 -14.66 1.70
N ALA A 24 46.54 -15.91 1.33
CA ALA A 24 46.37 -17.04 2.25
C ALA A 24 47.71 -17.42 2.91
N PRO A 25 47.73 -17.99 4.13
CA PRO A 25 47.81 -19.47 4.26
C PRO A 25 47.07 -19.99 5.53
N PRO A 26 47.30 -21.22 6.03
CA PRO A 26 46.44 -22.37 5.79
C PRO A 26 45.72 -22.93 7.04
N SER A 27 44.65 -23.67 6.78
CA SER A 27 44.08 -24.80 7.56
C SER A 27 43.92 -24.65 9.09
N ALA A 28 42.67 -24.41 9.51
CA ALA A 28 42.13 -24.75 10.82
C ALA A 28 40.74 -25.42 10.64
N PRO A 29 40.27 -26.22 11.60
CA PRO A 29 39.84 -27.60 11.34
C PRO A 29 38.35 -27.79 11.03
N ALA A 30 38.10 -28.91 10.34
CA ALA A 30 36.86 -29.71 10.29
C ALA A 30 35.55 -28.94 10.48
N ALA A 31 34.96 -28.57 9.35
CA ALA A 31 33.53 -28.34 9.24
C ALA A 31 32.79 -29.55 9.85
N GLY A 32 32.15 -29.34 11.01
CA GLY A 32 31.06 -30.20 11.44
C GLY A 32 30.00 -30.25 10.34
N PRO A 33 29.18 -31.31 10.26
CA PRO A 33 28.16 -31.43 9.24
C PRO A 33 27.29 -30.17 9.26
N SER A 34 27.46 -29.35 8.22
CA SER A 34 26.55 -28.25 7.93
C SER A 34 25.14 -28.83 7.95
N ALA A 35 24.27 -28.23 8.74
CA ALA A 35 22.85 -28.54 8.79
C ALA A 35 22.24 -28.20 7.41
N ALA A 36 22.49 -29.07 6.44
CA ALA A 36 21.93 -29.06 5.11
C ALA A 36 20.47 -29.51 5.21
N ALA A 37 19.62 -28.64 5.77
CA ALA A 37 18.16 -28.72 5.70
C ALA A 37 17.47 -27.36 5.88
N GLY A 38 18.21 -26.22 5.90
CA GLY A 38 17.65 -24.92 6.27
C GLY A 38 17.83 -23.75 5.27
N ASP A 39 18.57 -23.92 4.18
CA ASP A 39 18.97 -22.77 3.34
C ASP A 39 17.83 -22.11 2.56
N ASP A 40 16.72 -22.82 2.32
CA ASP A 40 15.56 -22.27 1.61
C ASP A 40 14.45 -21.72 2.55
N ALA A 41 14.61 -21.90 3.86
CA ALA A 41 13.60 -21.53 4.86
C ALA A 41 13.90 -20.18 5.55
N GLY A 42 15.07 -19.59 5.33
CA GLY A 42 15.51 -18.37 6.00
C GLY A 42 14.84 -17.07 5.51
N PRO A 43 14.99 -15.97 6.28
CA PRO A 43 14.42 -14.66 5.93
C PRO A 43 14.94 -14.10 4.61
N LEU A 44 16.18 -14.41 4.22
CA LEU A 44 16.74 -14.00 2.92
C LEU A 44 16.00 -14.62 1.73
N SER A 45 15.62 -15.91 1.83
CA SER A 45 14.82 -16.58 0.80
C SER A 45 13.42 -15.95 0.67
N ALA A 46 12.80 -15.59 1.80
CA ALA A 46 11.53 -14.88 1.80
C ALA A 46 11.64 -13.46 1.20
N LEU A 47 12.74 -12.74 1.45
CA LEU A 47 12.98 -11.43 0.82
C LEU A 47 13.25 -11.53 -0.67
N ALA A 48 14.03 -12.52 -1.11
CA ALA A 48 14.25 -12.80 -2.53
C ALA A 48 12.93 -13.13 -3.23
N TYR A 49 12.06 -13.90 -2.57
CA TYR A 49 10.71 -14.18 -3.03
C TYR A 49 9.87 -12.89 -3.18
N TYR A 50 9.93 -11.97 -2.21
CA TYR A 50 9.22 -10.69 -2.35
C TYR A 50 9.70 -9.88 -3.58
N GLN A 51 10.99 -9.92 -3.89
CA GLN A 51 11.55 -9.28 -5.09
C GLN A 51 11.11 -9.94 -6.41
N THR A 52 10.87 -11.26 -6.42
CA THR A 52 10.31 -11.93 -7.61
C THR A 52 8.85 -11.54 -7.79
N LEU A 53 8.06 -11.48 -6.70
CA LEU A 53 6.66 -11.04 -6.73
C LEU A 53 6.48 -9.64 -7.36
N GLN A 54 7.38 -8.70 -7.08
CA GLN A 54 7.32 -7.34 -7.65
C GLN A 54 7.39 -7.31 -9.19
N ARG A 55 7.99 -8.32 -9.80
CA ARG A 55 8.14 -8.44 -11.26
C ARG A 55 7.02 -9.25 -11.91
N MET A 56 6.11 -9.82 -11.12
CA MET A 56 5.02 -10.64 -11.64
C MET A 56 3.84 -9.78 -12.12
N THR A 57 3.13 -10.31 -13.10
CA THR A 57 1.82 -9.81 -13.55
C THR A 57 0.70 -10.28 -12.62
N PRO A 58 -0.49 -9.65 -12.63
CA PRO A 58 -1.62 -10.10 -11.82
C PRO A 58 -2.00 -11.57 -12.06
N VAL A 59 -1.91 -12.05 -13.31
CA VAL A 59 -2.18 -13.45 -13.65
C VAL A 59 -1.13 -14.39 -13.06
N GLN A 60 0.14 -14.00 -13.08
CA GLN A 60 1.21 -14.78 -12.46
C GLN A 60 1.05 -14.84 -10.94
N ILE A 61 0.69 -13.72 -10.29
CA ILE A 61 0.43 -13.68 -8.84
C ILE A 61 -0.75 -14.58 -8.46
N ALA A 62 -1.82 -14.61 -9.26
CA ALA A 62 -2.94 -15.51 -9.03
C ALA A 62 -2.56 -16.99 -9.17
N ARG A 63 -1.67 -17.33 -10.12
CA ARG A 63 -1.12 -18.70 -10.26
C ARG A 63 -0.23 -19.05 -9.08
N GLU A 64 0.62 -18.13 -8.66
CA GLU A 64 1.52 -18.28 -7.53
C GLU A 64 0.75 -18.52 -6.23
N SER A 65 -0.33 -17.76 -5.99
CA SER A 65 -1.23 -17.99 -4.85
C SER A 65 -1.77 -19.43 -4.80
N LYS A 66 -2.19 -19.97 -5.95
CA LYS A 66 -2.68 -21.36 -6.04
C LYS A 66 -1.56 -22.37 -5.83
N ALA A 67 -0.36 -22.10 -6.37
CA ALA A 67 0.80 -22.96 -6.21
C ALA A 67 1.21 -23.06 -4.73
N LEU A 68 1.30 -21.92 -4.03
CA LEU A 68 1.60 -21.89 -2.60
C LEU A 68 0.52 -22.57 -1.74
N ALA A 69 -0.75 -22.47 -2.12
CA ALA A 69 -1.85 -23.11 -1.40
C ALA A 69 -1.79 -24.65 -1.46
N ALA A 70 -1.09 -25.23 -2.44
CA ALA A 70 -0.87 -26.67 -2.55
C ALA A 70 0.34 -27.15 -1.74
N LEU A 71 1.20 -26.23 -1.26
CA LEU A 71 2.37 -26.57 -0.47
C LEU A 71 2.00 -26.83 1.00
N PRO A 72 2.79 -27.65 1.72
CA PRO A 72 2.64 -27.81 3.15
C PRO A 72 2.73 -26.46 3.89
N ALA A 73 1.94 -26.32 4.96
CA ALA A 73 1.86 -25.11 5.77
C ALA A 73 3.07 -24.93 6.69
N THR A 74 4.27 -24.85 6.12
CA THR A 74 5.51 -24.50 6.83
C THR A 74 5.53 -23.01 7.18
N PRO A 75 6.32 -22.57 8.18
CA PRO A 75 6.44 -21.14 8.51
C PRO A 75 6.88 -20.28 7.31
N ASN A 76 7.80 -20.80 6.47
CA ASN A 76 8.23 -20.11 5.27
C ASN A 76 7.10 -19.99 4.23
N THR A 77 6.37 -21.08 3.99
CA THR A 77 5.18 -21.08 3.10
C THR A 77 4.14 -20.08 3.60
N GLN A 78 3.87 -20.03 4.91
CA GLN A 78 2.90 -19.10 5.51
C GLN A 78 3.30 -17.65 5.30
N VAL A 79 4.58 -17.30 5.49
CA VAL A 79 5.11 -15.96 5.20
C VAL A 79 4.98 -15.63 3.71
N ARG A 80 5.31 -16.56 2.80
CA ARG A 80 5.16 -16.34 1.36
C ARG A 80 3.70 -16.15 0.93
N ILE A 81 2.77 -16.93 1.49
CA ILE A 81 1.33 -16.75 1.27
C ILE A 81 0.91 -15.36 1.77
N ALA A 82 1.34 -14.94 2.97
CA ALA A 82 1.05 -13.61 3.49
C ALA A 82 1.58 -12.51 2.55
N MET A 83 2.79 -12.65 2.02
CA MET A 83 3.37 -11.71 1.04
C MET A 83 2.54 -11.59 -0.23
N VAL A 84 2.00 -12.70 -0.75
CA VAL A 84 1.10 -12.70 -1.91
C VAL A 84 -0.22 -11.98 -1.58
N LEU A 85 -0.81 -12.27 -0.42
CA LEU A 85 -2.05 -11.64 0.04
C LEU A 85 -1.88 -10.15 0.36
N GLY A 86 -0.67 -9.70 0.66
CA GLY A 86 -0.36 -8.28 0.84
C GLY A 86 -0.02 -7.55 -0.46
N HIS A 87 0.10 -8.24 -1.59
CA HIS A 87 0.64 -7.65 -2.81
C HIS A 87 -0.40 -6.79 -3.57
N PRO A 88 -0.13 -5.51 -3.90
CA PRO A 88 -1.12 -4.59 -4.48
C PRO A 88 -1.69 -5.01 -5.85
N ARG A 89 -0.90 -5.74 -6.66
CA ARG A 89 -1.33 -6.22 -7.98
C ARG A 89 -2.15 -7.51 -7.94
N GLY A 90 -2.26 -8.14 -6.77
CA GLY A 90 -3.02 -9.38 -6.56
C GLY A 90 -4.47 -9.12 -6.17
N GLN A 91 -5.08 -10.14 -5.55
CA GLN A 91 -6.32 -9.99 -4.79
C GLN A 91 -5.94 -9.90 -3.31
N PRO A 92 -5.78 -8.69 -2.76
CA PRO A 92 -5.26 -8.55 -1.42
C PRO A 92 -6.27 -9.02 -0.36
N ASP A 93 -5.77 -9.70 0.66
CA ASP A 93 -6.52 -10.09 1.86
C ASP A 93 -5.60 -9.90 3.07
N LEU A 94 -5.52 -8.65 3.53
CA LEU A 94 -4.63 -8.26 4.62
C LEU A 94 -5.02 -8.93 5.94
N ALA A 95 -6.33 -9.17 6.16
CA ALA A 95 -6.81 -9.83 7.36
C ALA A 95 -6.29 -11.27 7.44
N ARG A 96 -6.41 -12.03 6.36
CA ARG A 96 -5.83 -13.38 6.28
C ARG A 96 -4.29 -13.37 6.30
N GLY A 97 -3.66 -12.38 5.67
CA GLY A 97 -2.22 -12.19 5.75
C GLY A 97 -1.75 -12.02 7.21
N LEU A 98 -2.43 -11.18 7.99
CA LEU A 98 -2.14 -10.94 9.41
C LEU A 98 -2.29 -12.20 10.26
N THR A 99 -3.36 -12.98 10.07
CA THR A 99 -3.54 -14.22 10.85
C THR A 99 -2.45 -15.25 10.60
N LEU A 100 -1.94 -15.36 9.36
CA LEU A 100 -0.79 -16.21 9.03
C LEU A 100 0.49 -15.72 9.70
N LEU A 101 0.76 -14.41 9.66
CA LEU A 101 1.95 -13.84 10.28
C LEU A 101 1.92 -13.96 11.80
N GLU A 102 0.76 -13.79 12.43
CA GLU A 102 0.58 -14.02 13.87
C GLU A 102 0.80 -15.49 14.25
N ALA A 103 0.36 -16.44 13.42
CA ALA A 103 0.62 -17.87 13.66
C ALA A 103 2.11 -18.17 13.62
N VAL A 104 2.85 -17.60 12.66
CA VAL A 104 4.32 -17.71 12.60
C VAL A 104 4.96 -17.12 13.85
N LEU A 105 4.56 -15.91 14.27
CA LEU A 105 5.10 -15.22 15.45
C LEU A 105 4.82 -15.94 16.78
N LYS A 106 3.79 -16.79 16.85
CA LYS A 106 3.45 -17.62 18.01
C LYS A 106 4.20 -18.96 18.03
N SER A 107 4.80 -19.36 16.92
CA SER A 107 5.53 -20.62 16.81
C SER A 107 6.91 -20.52 17.45
N THR A 108 7.34 -21.60 18.10
CA THR A 108 8.69 -21.75 18.68
C THR A 108 9.59 -22.67 17.85
N ASP A 109 9.10 -23.12 16.68
CA ASP A 109 9.91 -23.89 15.74
C ASP A 109 11.12 -23.06 15.27
N PRO A 110 12.36 -23.59 15.27
CA PRO A 110 13.54 -22.85 14.82
C PRO A 110 13.38 -22.19 13.45
N GLY A 111 12.67 -22.83 12.51
CA GLY A 111 12.35 -22.25 11.20
C GLY A 111 11.43 -21.02 11.27
N ALA A 112 10.49 -21.01 12.22
CA ALA A 112 9.63 -19.85 12.47
C ALA A 112 10.39 -18.73 13.19
N VAL A 113 11.20 -19.07 14.20
CA VAL A 113 11.98 -18.10 14.99
C VAL A 113 12.91 -17.29 14.10
N GLY A 114 13.55 -17.93 13.11
CA GLY A 114 14.38 -17.25 12.11
C GLY A 114 13.61 -16.24 11.23
N LEU A 115 12.29 -16.38 11.11
CA LEU A 115 11.41 -15.51 10.33
C LEU A 115 10.72 -14.43 11.16
N HIS A 116 10.77 -14.48 12.49
CA HIS A 116 10.06 -13.54 13.37
C HIS A 116 10.33 -12.05 13.06
N PRO A 117 11.59 -11.61 12.82
CA PRO A 117 11.84 -10.19 12.52
C PRO A 117 11.11 -9.73 11.26
N LEU A 118 11.10 -10.56 10.21
CA LEU A 118 10.41 -10.29 8.96
C LEU A 118 8.89 -10.35 9.13
N ALA A 119 8.38 -11.35 9.84
CA ALA A 119 6.96 -11.52 10.08
C ALA A 119 6.38 -10.34 10.89
N ARG A 120 7.13 -9.82 11.87
CA ARG A 120 6.72 -8.64 12.65
C ARG A 120 6.67 -7.38 11.78
N LEU A 121 7.70 -7.13 10.97
CA LEU A 121 7.71 -5.99 10.04
C LEU A 121 6.51 -6.04 9.07
N LEU A 122 6.21 -7.21 8.51
CA LEU A 122 5.05 -7.39 7.63
C LEU A 122 3.73 -7.19 8.36
N ALA A 123 3.60 -7.70 9.59
CA ALA A 123 2.39 -7.54 10.39
C ALA A 123 2.12 -6.08 10.74
N ASP A 124 3.15 -5.32 11.12
CA ASP A 124 3.04 -3.89 11.39
C ASP A 124 2.57 -3.15 10.13
N ASN A 125 3.20 -3.42 8.98
CA ASN A 125 2.83 -2.81 7.71
C ASN A 125 1.40 -3.16 7.26
N TYR A 126 0.97 -4.42 7.42
CA TYR A 126 -0.37 -4.84 7.02
C TYR A 126 -1.43 -4.28 7.95
N GLY A 127 -1.13 -4.16 9.25
CA GLY A 127 -2.01 -3.51 10.22
C GLY A 127 -2.20 -2.02 9.92
N GLU A 128 -1.15 -1.30 9.54
CA GLU A 128 -1.24 0.09 9.10
C GLU A 128 -2.07 0.23 7.83
N ARG A 129 -1.80 -0.59 6.80
CA ARG A 129 -2.55 -0.57 5.54
C ARG A 129 -4.03 -0.87 5.76
N HIS A 130 -4.36 -1.86 6.58
CA HIS A 130 -5.75 -2.18 6.91
C HIS A 130 -6.47 -1.02 7.63
N LYS A 131 -5.77 -0.28 8.50
CA LYS A 131 -6.34 0.94 9.13
C LYS A 131 -6.57 2.05 8.11
N LEU A 132 -5.64 2.24 7.17
CA LEU A 132 -5.75 3.24 6.10
C LEU A 132 -6.90 2.93 5.14
N ASP A 133 -7.08 1.66 4.74
CA ASP A 133 -8.20 1.23 3.90
C ASP A 133 -9.54 1.57 4.58
N GLY A 134 -9.67 1.29 5.89
CA GLY A 134 -10.86 1.66 6.66
C GLY A 134 -11.08 3.18 6.81
N GLN A 135 -10.03 4.00 6.73
CA GLN A 135 -10.17 5.47 6.70
C GLN A 135 -10.61 5.95 5.32
N LEU A 136 -10.06 5.38 4.24
CA LEU A 136 -10.43 5.68 2.86
C LEU A 136 -11.91 5.36 2.60
N ASP A 137 -12.41 4.23 3.10
CA ASP A 137 -13.82 3.86 2.96
C ASP A 137 -14.75 4.88 3.65
N LYS A 138 -14.40 5.30 4.86
CA LYS A 138 -15.16 6.32 5.62
C LYS A 138 -15.16 7.67 4.90
N GLN A 139 -14.01 8.11 4.41
CA GLN A 139 -13.90 9.36 3.64
C GLN A 139 -14.68 9.28 2.33
N GLY A 140 -14.60 8.15 1.63
CA GLY A 140 -15.37 7.90 0.41
C GLY A 140 -16.88 7.98 0.65
N GLN A 141 -17.36 7.47 1.78
CA GLN A 141 -18.77 7.59 2.17
C GLN A 141 -19.15 9.04 2.48
N GLN A 142 -18.33 9.77 3.26
CA GLN A 142 -18.56 11.19 3.56
C GLN A 142 -18.62 12.05 2.29
N LEU A 143 -17.75 11.77 1.31
CA LEU A 143 -17.76 12.48 0.03
C LEU A 143 -19.05 12.23 -0.74
N LYS A 144 -19.52 10.98 -0.82
CA LYS A 144 -20.81 10.66 -1.47
C LYS A 144 -21.98 11.37 -0.79
N ASP A 145 -22.01 11.38 0.54
CA ASP A 145 -23.06 12.04 1.30
C ASP A 145 -23.01 13.57 1.12
N SER A 146 -21.81 14.17 1.04
CA SER A 146 -21.66 15.60 0.72
C SER A 146 -22.13 15.94 -0.70
N GLN A 147 -21.84 15.08 -1.68
CA GLN A 147 -22.29 15.28 -3.07
C GLN A 147 -23.80 15.21 -3.17
N ARG A 148 -24.46 14.28 -2.46
CA ARG A 148 -25.93 14.21 -2.37
C ARG A 148 -26.52 15.49 -1.80
N LYS A 149 -25.94 16.03 -0.73
CA LYS A 149 -26.38 17.31 -0.15
C LYS A 149 -26.20 18.47 -1.11
N VAL A 150 -25.10 18.50 -1.88
CA VAL A 150 -24.89 19.54 -2.89
C VAL A 150 -25.97 19.49 -3.97
N ILE A 151 -26.31 18.29 -4.45
CA ILE A 151 -27.38 18.10 -5.43
C ILE A 151 -28.73 18.56 -4.86
N GLU A 152 -29.08 18.12 -3.65
CA GLU A 152 -30.33 18.52 -2.98
C GLU A 152 -30.41 20.04 -2.77
N LEU A 153 -29.29 20.69 -2.41
CA LEU A 153 -29.24 22.14 -2.27
C LEU A 153 -29.37 22.86 -3.61
N GLN A 154 -28.80 22.31 -4.69
CA GLN A 154 -28.95 22.87 -6.03
C GLN A 154 -30.40 22.78 -6.50
N GLU A 155 -31.05 21.63 -6.32
CA GLU A 155 -32.48 21.46 -6.64
C GLU A 155 -33.33 22.50 -5.91
N LYS A 156 -33.07 22.75 -4.62
CA LYS A 156 -33.77 23.80 -3.85
C LYS A 156 -33.50 25.21 -4.36
N ILE A 157 -32.28 25.51 -4.82
CA ILE A 157 -31.96 26.82 -5.39
C ILE A 157 -32.73 27.00 -6.71
N ASP A 158 -32.78 25.97 -7.54
CA ASP A 158 -33.50 25.99 -8.81
C ASP A 158 -35.01 26.14 -8.58
N ASP A 159 -35.59 25.41 -7.62
CA ASP A 159 -36.99 25.55 -7.20
C ASP A 159 -37.30 26.98 -6.72
N LEU A 160 -36.40 27.58 -5.93
CA LEU A 160 -36.55 28.97 -5.46
C LEU A 160 -36.46 29.98 -6.61
N ALA A 161 -35.57 29.75 -7.58
CA ALA A 161 -35.44 30.59 -8.76
C ALA A 161 -36.70 30.52 -9.65
N ASP A 162 -37.32 29.35 -9.77
CA ASP A 162 -38.58 29.17 -10.49
C ASP A 162 -39.76 29.86 -9.78
N ILE A 163 -39.79 29.82 -8.45
CA ILE A 163 -40.73 30.61 -7.66
C ILE A 163 -40.53 32.10 -7.91
N GLU A 164 -39.27 32.60 -7.89
CA GLU A 164 -38.98 34.01 -8.14
C GLU A 164 -39.50 34.46 -9.52
N ARG A 165 -39.30 33.62 -10.54
CA ARG A 165 -39.74 33.90 -11.92
C ARG A 165 -41.26 33.93 -12.07
N THR A 166 -42.00 33.18 -11.25
CA THR A 166 -43.46 33.06 -11.34
C THR A 166 -44.20 34.03 -10.44
N LEU A 167 -43.50 34.79 -9.57
CA LEU A 167 -44.10 35.84 -8.76
C LEU A 167 -44.65 36.97 -9.66
N PRO A 168 -45.91 37.40 -9.47
CA PRO A 168 -46.47 38.52 -10.23
C PRO A 168 -45.72 39.81 -9.90
N GLN A 169 -45.38 40.61 -10.93
CA GLN A 169 -44.75 41.91 -10.71
C GLN A 169 -45.64 42.78 -9.81
N ARG A 170 -45.03 43.32 -8.75
CA ARG A 170 -45.70 44.27 -7.86
C ARG A 170 -46.24 45.43 -8.72
N PRO A 171 -47.55 45.75 -8.66
CA PRO A 171 -48.10 46.86 -9.42
C PRO A 171 -47.30 48.13 -9.12
N PRO A 172 -46.98 48.96 -10.14
CA PRO A 172 -46.28 50.20 -9.89
C PRO A 172 -47.09 51.02 -8.88
N ALA A 173 -46.43 51.49 -7.82
CA ALA A 173 -47.05 52.37 -6.85
C ALA A 173 -47.51 53.63 -7.59
N THR A 174 -48.81 53.81 -7.73
CA THR A 174 -49.40 55.05 -8.22
C THR A 174 -49.15 56.13 -7.17
N ARG A 175 -48.09 56.92 -7.37
CA ARG A 175 -47.85 58.12 -6.58
C ARG A 175 -49.02 59.08 -6.85
N PRO A 176 -49.84 59.47 -5.85
CA PRO A 176 -50.91 60.42 -6.08
C PRO A 176 -50.30 61.75 -6.51
N ALA A 177 -50.65 62.20 -7.72
CA ALA A 177 -50.34 63.53 -8.20
C ALA A 177 -51.21 64.52 -7.43
N GLY A 178 -50.62 65.29 -6.52
CA GLY A 178 -51.35 66.34 -5.84
C GLY A 178 -50.65 66.93 -4.65
N ALA A 179 -49.87 67.99 -4.88
CA ALA A 179 -49.93 69.23 -4.11
C ALA A 179 -48.97 70.24 -4.75
N ALA A 180 -49.45 70.95 -5.76
CA ALA A 180 -48.86 72.22 -6.14
C ALA A 180 -49.21 73.25 -5.06
N ARG A 181 -48.18 73.89 -4.50
CA ARG A 181 -48.24 75.22 -3.88
C ARG A 181 -46.97 75.96 -4.26
#